data_AF-A0A2V9X6M6-F1
#
_entry.id   AF-A0A2V9X6M6-F1
#
_cell.length_a   1.000
_cell.length_b   1.000
_cell.length_c   1.000
_cell.angle_alpha   90.00
_cell.angle_beta   90.00
_cell.angle_gamma   90.00
#
_symmetry.space_group_name_H-M   'P 1'
#
loop_
_entity.id
_entity.type
_entity.pdbx_description
1 polymer ?
#
loop_
_entity_poly.entity_id
_entity_poly.type
_entity_poly.pdbx_seq_one_letter_code
_entity_poly.pdbx_strand_id
1 'polypeptide(L)'
;MKSSCARQVFFLLLAEIVLSLLASAQTPPPWMPCSGANLVDQSFPTAGPEVTHWRLCWDTVPGNGLLIRWAYFRKSPTSNWLFLLWDARLSEIFVPYHTGSPRYYDVEYMFPLTPVGAQDCPAAVGGTVFGGNVCKQVHDRGLAWKSDNDVRRGEELILWSALAAAWYNYVIEWTFRDDGVVIGRVGATSSNSPSDPWETHMHNPIWRLDVDLNRTIP
;
A
#
# COMPACT_ATOMS: atom_id res chain seq x y z
N MET A 1 24.43 2.03 -68.30
CA MET A 1 23.88 1.05 -67.34
C MET A 1 24.63 1.11 -66.02
N LYS A 2 24.48 2.19 -65.22
CA LYS A 2 25.02 2.32 -63.86
C LYS A 2 24.22 3.40 -63.11
N SER A 3 23.04 3.09 -62.58
CA SER A 3 22.32 4.05 -61.71
C SER A 3 21.19 3.49 -60.82
N SER A 4 20.99 2.17 -60.72
CA SER A 4 19.82 1.64 -59.99
C SER A 4 20.11 1.15 -58.57
N CYS A 5 21.35 0.79 -58.23
CA CYS A 5 21.65 0.07 -56.98
C CYS A 5 21.77 0.98 -55.74
N ALA A 6 22.18 2.23 -55.90
CA ALA A 6 22.42 3.14 -54.76
C ALA A 6 21.14 3.73 -54.13
N ARG A 7 20.01 3.77 -54.85
CA ARG A 7 18.73 4.31 -54.34
C ARG A 7 17.97 3.33 -53.44
N GLN A 8 18.24 2.04 -53.55
CA GLN A 8 17.51 1.00 -52.81
C GLN A 8 18.04 0.79 -51.38
N VAL A 9 19.33 1.06 -51.14
CA VAL A 9 19.94 0.91 -49.81
C VAL A 9 19.54 2.04 -48.85
N PHE A 10 19.32 3.25 -49.37
CA PHE A 10 18.93 4.41 -48.54
C PHE A 10 17.48 4.33 -48.04
N PHE A 11 16.59 3.66 -48.77
CA PHE A 11 15.18 3.49 -48.38
C PHE A 11 14.97 2.42 -47.31
N LEU A 12 15.87 1.44 -47.22
CA LEU A 12 15.79 0.37 -46.22
C LEU A 12 16.27 0.82 -44.83
N LEU A 13 17.26 1.70 -44.74
CA LEU A 13 17.73 2.29 -43.47
C LEU A 13 16.73 3.28 -42.85
N LEU A 14 15.90 3.95 -43.65
CA LEU A 14 14.85 4.84 -43.16
C LEU A 14 13.63 4.07 -42.61
N ALA A 15 13.36 2.85 -43.09
CA ALA A 15 12.24 2.04 -42.62
C ALA A 15 12.47 1.48 -41.20
N GLU A 16 13.72 1.15 -40.83
CA GLU A 16 14.05 0.65 -39.48
C GLU A 16 14.09 1.77 -38.42
N ILE A 17 14.41 3.01 -38.81
CA ILE A 17 14.40 4.16 -37.91
C ILE A 17 12.96 4.60 -37.58
N VAL A 18 12.01 4.42 -38.50
CA VAL A 18 10.60 4.77 -38.26
C VAL A 18 9.88 3.68 -37.44
N LEU A 19 10.31 2.41 -37.52
CA LEU A 19 9.69 1.32 -36.76
C LEU A 19 10.13 1.24 -35.29
N SER A 20 11.20 1.94 -34.92
CA SER A 20 11.71 1.99 -33.54
C SER A 20 11.18 3.17 -32.71
N LEU A 21 10.30 4.00 -33.29
CA LEU A 21 9.67 5.16 -32.62
C LEU A 21 8.26 4.88 -32.10
N LEU A 22 7.75 3.65 -32.20
CA LEU A 22 6.61 3.21 -31.39
C LEU A 22 7.10 2.89 -29.97
N ALA A 23 7.64 3.91 -29.28
CA ALA A 23 7.61 3.91 -27.83
C ALA A 23 6.15 3.66 -27.47
N SER A 24 5.86 2.53 -26.82
CA SER A 24 4.51 2.24 -26.35
C SER A 24 4.08 3.44 -25.52
N ALA A 25 3.13 4.22 -26.02
CA ALA A 25 2.54 5.30 -25.27
C ALA A 25 1.87 4.65 -24.06
N GLN A 26 2.58 4.65 -22.95
CA GLN A 26 2.10 4.08 -21.71
C GLN A 26 0.89 4.93 -21.33
N THR A 27 -0.30 4.32 -21.28
CA THR A 27 -1.51 5.05 -20.92
C THR A 27 -1.26 5.71 -19.56
N PRO A 28 -1.71 6.97 -19.38
CA PRO A 28 -1.59 7.61 -18.08
C PRO A 28 -2.24 6.68 -17.04
N PRO A 29 -1.63 6.54 -15.86
CA PRO A 29 -2.22 5.69 -14.85
C PRO A 29 -3.59 6.29 -14.44
N PRO A 30 -4.48 5.49 -13.83
CA PRO A 30 -5.82 5.96 -13.50
C PRO A 30 -5.80 7.27 -12.70
N TRP A 31 -6.87 8.06 -12.77
CA TRP A 31 -6.98 9.23 -11.91
C TRP A 31 -7.16 8.80 -10.44
N MET A 32 -6.49 9.49 -9.52
CA MET A 32 -6.53 9.23 -8.08
C MET A 32 -7.65 10.08 -7.42
N PRO A 33 -8.74 9.47 -6.91
CA PRO A 33 -9.94 10.18 -6.49
C PRO A 33 -9.96 10.53 -4.99
N CYS A 34 -8.88 11.07 -4.43
CA CYS A 34 -8.86 11.54 -3.04
C CYS A 34 -8.05 12.82 -2.86
N SER A 35 -8.27 13.49 -1.72
CA SER A 35 -7.59 14.71 -1.33
C SER A 35 -7.60 14.89 0.19
N GLY A 36 -6.96 15.95 0.69
CA GLY A 36 -6.95 16.28 2.11
C GLY A 36 -6.32 15.18 2.97
N ALA A 37 -6.96 14.82 4.07
CA ALA A 37 -6.44 13.81 4.99
C ALA A 37 -6.34 12.41 4.37
N ASN A 38 -7.22 12.07 3.42
CA ASN A 38 -7.28 10.76 2.76
C ASN A 38 -6.20 10.56 1.69
N LEU A 39 -5.45 11.62 1.34
CA LEU A 39 -4.32 11.56 0.44
C LEU A 39 -3.01 11.53 1.23
N VAL A 40 -2.18 10.52 0.97
CA VAL A 40 -0.80 10.50 1.42
C VAL A 40 0.12 10.67 0.22
N ASP A 41 0.92 11.73 0.23
CA ASP A 41 1.93 12.03 -0.79
C ASP A 41 3.30 12.03 -0.08
N GLN A 42 4.08 10.95 -0.22
CA GLN A 42 5.28 10.70 0.58
C GLN A 42 6.49 10.35 -0.29
N SER A 43 7.46 11.26 -0.34
CA SER A 43 8.78 11.03 -0.95
C SER A 43 9.76 10.40 0.05
N PHE A 44 10.72 9.66 -0.49
CA PHE A 44 11.84 9.07 0.23
C PHE A 44 13.16 9.38 -0.48
N PRO A 45 14.27 9.59 0.25
CA PRO A 45 14.34 9.71 1.70
C PRO A 45 13.60 10.96 2.23
N THR A 46 13.20 10.95 3.50
CA THR A 46 12.56 12.10 4.18
C THR A 46 13.51 13.27 4.35
N ALA A 47 14.82 13.01 4.35
CA ALA A 47 15.88 14.01 4.36
C ALA A 47 16.78 13.84 3.13
N GLY A 48 16.88 14.89 2.32
CA GLY A 48 17.72 14.92 1.12
C GLY A 48 16.92 14.94 -0.19
N PRO A 49 17.59 14.71 -1.33
CA PRO A 49 16.92 14.67 -2.62
C PRO A 49 16.03 13.44 -2.74
N GLU A 50 14.85 13.61 -3.34
CA GLU A 50 13.91 12.51 -3.63
C GLU A 50 14.59 11.41 -4.46
N VAL A 51 14.33 10.16 -4.09
CA VAL A 51 14.74 8.95 -4.81
C VAL A 51 13.51 8.15 -5.19
N THR A 52 12.59 7.89 -4.26
CA THR A 52 11.34 7.20 -4.55
C THR A 52 10.14 7.93 -3.97
N HIS A 53 8.95 7.61 -4.45
CA HIS A 53 7.74 8.34 -4.09
C HIS A 53 6.51 7.44 -4.05
N TRP A 54 5.77 7.50 -2.96
CA TRP A 54 4.43 6.94 -2.84
C TRP A 54 3.34 8.00 -2.89
N ARG A 55 2.28 7.72 -3.65
CA ARG A 55 1.00 8.42 -3.55
C ARG A 55 -0.10 7.43 -3.27
N LEU A 56 -0.86 7.67 -2.20
CA LEU A 56 -1.87 6.75 -1.70
C LEU A 56 -3.19 7.47 -1.45
N CYS A 57 -4.29 6.85 -1.84
CA CYS A 57 -5.59 7.11 -1.22
C CYS A 57 -5.89 6.03 -0.20
N TRP A 58 -6.27 6.46 0.98
CA TRP A 58 -6.77 5.57 2.02
C TRP A 58 -8.17 5.99 2.46
N ASP A 59 -8.90 5.04 3.00
CA ASP A 59 -10.25 5.24 3.50
C ASP A 59 -10.51 4.31 4.69
N THR A 60 -11.58 4.57 5.42
CA THR A 60 -12.04 3.71 6.51
C THR A 60 -13.49 3.33 6.30
N VAL A 61 -13.78 2.03 6.39
CA VAL A 61 -15.14 1.51 6.22
C VAL A 61 -15.50 0.70 7.47
N PRO A 62 -16.67 0.93 8.10
CA PRO A 62 -17.13 0.11 9.22
C PRO A 62 -17.07 -1.38 8.89
N GLY A 63 -16.63 -2.20 9.84
CA GLY A 63 -16.37 -3.63 9.62
C GLY A 63 -15.03 -3.92 8.94
N ASN A 64 -14.75 -3.35 7.76
CA ASN A 64 -13.48 -3.60 7.04
C ASN A 64 -12.26 -2.93 7.70
N GLY A 65 -12.46 -1.81 8.42
CA GLY A 65 -11.40 -1.06 9.07
C GLY A 65 -10.67 -0.09 8.15
N LEU A 66 -9.33 -0.14 8.09
CA LEU A 66 -8.49 0.70 7.21
C LEU A 66 -8.24 0.03 5.85
N LEU A 67 -8.44 0.80 4.79
CA LEU A 67 -8.31 0.37 3.41
C LEU A 67 -7.35 1.27 2.64
N ILE A 68 -6.66 0.67 1.68
CA ILE A 68 -5.94 1.41 0.63
C ILE A 68 -6.77 1.29 -0.64
N ARG A 69 -7.13 2.42 -1.25
CA ARG A 69 -7.96 2.46 -2.45
C ARG A 69 -7.15 2.80 -3.70
N TRP A 70 -6.06 3.53 -3.57
CA TRP A 70 -5.19 3.79 -4.71
C TRP A 70 -3.77 3.81 -4.18
N ALA A 71 -2.85 3.08 -4.82
CA ALA A 71 -1.43 3.15 -4.50
C ALA A 71 -0.61 3.29 -5.76
N TYR A 72 0.23 4.32 -5.79
CA TYR A 72 1.13 4.64 -6.88
C TYR A 72 2.53 4.72 -6.32
N PHE A 73 3.47 4.14 -7.06
CA PHE A 73 4.88 4.16 -6.72
C PHE A 73 5.70 4.77 -7.83
N ARG A 74 6.70 5.56 -7.48
CA ARG A 74 7.67 6.11 -8.41
C ARG A 74 9.07 5.66 -7.99
N LYS A 75 9.77 5.03 -8.92
CA LYS A 75 11.11 4.44 -8.69
C LYS A 75 12.25 5.45 -8.76
N SER A 76 12.04 6.62 -9.37
CA SER A 76 12.99 7.73 -9.48
C SER A 76 12.26 9.04 -9.76
N PRO A 77 12.88 10.22 -9.50
CA PRO A 77 12.31 11.53 -9.85
C PRO A 77 12.09 11.77 -11.35
N THR A 78 12.49 10.84 -12.21
CA THR A 78 12.30 10.87 -13.67
C THR A 78 11.46 9.70 -14.19
N SER A 79 11.17 8.70 -13.36
CA SER A 79 10.37 7.53 -13.77
C SER A 79 8.89 7.90 -13.93
N ASN A 80 8.19 7.13 -14.77
CA ASN A 80 6.73 7.12 -14.78
C ASN A 80 6.19 6.60 -13.44
N TRP A 81 4.98 7.03 -13.08
CA TRP A 81 4.23 6.45 -11.97
C TRP A 81 3.80 5.02 -12.31
N LEU A 82 4.05 4.10 -11.38
CA LEU A 82 3.54 2.74 -11.37
C LEU A 82 2.26 2.73 -10.56
N PHE A 83 1.12 2.49 -11.19
CA PHE A 83 -0.10 2.12 -10.46
C PHE A 83 0.06 0.69 -9.93
N LEU A 84 -0.22 0.47 -8.63
CA LEU A 84 0.04 -0.79 -7.92
C LEU A 84 -1.23 -1.44 -7.34
N LEU A 85 -2.07 -0.65 -6.65
CA LEU A 85 -3.27 -1.15 -5.97
C LEU A 85 -4.47 -0.29 -6.33
N TRP A 86 -5.54 -0.93 -6.79
CA TRP A 86 -6.87 -0.33 -6.93
C TRP A 86 -7.72 -0.47 -5.67
N ASP A 87 -7.44 -1.47 -4.84
CA ASP A 87 -8.14 -1.65 -3.58
C ASP A 87 -7.45 -2.76 -2.79
N ALA A 88 -7.11 -2.49 -1.54
CA ALA A 88 -6.51 -3.43 -0.63
C ALA A 88 -7.15 -3.27 0.75
N ARG A 89 -7.75 -4.34 1.25
CA ARG A 89 -8.50 -4.34 2.52
C ARG A 89 -8.59 -5.73 3.12
N LEU A 90 -8.98 -5.80 4.39
CA LEU A 90 -9.60 -7.00 4.92
C LEU A 90 -11.00 -7.14 4.32
N SER A 91 -11.27 -8.28 3.70
CA SER A 91 -12.62 -8.64 3.22
C SER A 91 -13.45 -9.31 4.30
N GLU A 92 -12.80 -10.03 5.22
CA GLU A 92 -13.44 -10.70 6.35
C GLU A 92 -12.42 -10.98 7.47
N ILE A 93 -12.89 -11.13 8.70
CA ILE A 93 -12.17 -11.71 9.83
C ILE A 93 -13.04 -12.83 10.41
N PHE A 94 -12.69 -14.07 10.09
CA PHE A 94 -13.44 -15.25 10.50
C PHE A 94 -12.91 -15.79 11.84
N VAL A 95 -13.78 -15.86 12.86
CA VAL A 95 -13.43 -16.25 14.23
C VAL A 95 -14.23 -17.49 14.67
N PRO A 96 -13.74 -18.71 14.35
CA PRO A 96 -14.34 -19.94 14.85
C PRO A 96 -13.87 -20.28 16.27
N TYR A 97 -14.83 -20.56 17.13
CA TYR A 97 -14.58 -21.16 18.44
C TYR A 97 -14.44 -22.69 18.28
N HIS A 98 -13.60 -23.30 19.12
CA HIS A 98 -13.20 -24.71 18.98
C HIS A 98 -14.38 -25.68 19.08
N THR A 99 -15.31 -25.41 19.99
CA THR A 99 -16.59 -26.12 20.16
C THR A 99 -17.49 -26.09 18.91
N GLY A 100 -17.14 -25.31 17.89
CA GLY A 100 -17.86 -25.20 16.62
C GLY A 100 -18.94 -24.11 16.60
N SER A 101 -19.23 -23.51 17.76
CA SER A 101 -20.12 -22.36 17.91
C SER A 101 -19.68 -21.52 19.12
N PRO A 102 -19.61 -20.19 19.03
CA PRO A 102 -19.99 -19.37 17.88
C PRO A 102 -18.94 -19.37 16.75
N ARG A 103 -19.38 -18.89 15.57
CA ARG A 103 -18.55 -18.65 14.39
C ARG A 103 -18.82 -17.23 13.92
N TYR A 104 -17.92 -16.31 14.23
CA TYR A 104 -18.11 -14.90 13.89
C TYR A 104 -17.48 -14.56 12.54
N TYR A 105 -18.12 -13.61 11.86
CA TYR A 105 -17.68 -12.96 10.64
C TYR A 105 -17.64 -11.47 10.96
N ASP A 106 -16.53 -11.01 11.56
CA ASP A 106 -16.50 -9.73 12.26
C ASP A 106 -16.72 -8.52 11.33
N VAL A 107 -16.44 -8.66 10.03
CA VAL A 107 -16.70 -7.59 9.06
C VAL A 107 -18.21 -7.35 8.88
N GLU A 108 -19.04 -8.39 8.97
CA GLU A 108 -20.51 -8.30 8.81
C GLU A 108 -21.18 -7.45 9.89
N TYR A 109 -20.56 -7.36 11.08
CA TYR A 109 -21.10 -6.60 12.21
C TYR A 109 -20.86 -5.09 12.12
N MET A 110 -20.14 -4.62 11.10
CA MET A 110 -19.89 -3.18 10.85
C MET A 110 -19.31 -2.43 12.07
N PHE A 111 -18.42 -3.07 12.84
CA PHE A 111 -17.82 -2.46 14.01
C PHE A 111 -17.09 -1.14 13.66
N PRO A 112 -17.08 -0.16 14.59
CA PRO A 112 -16.38 1.10 14.38
C PRO A 112 -14.87 0.94 14.63
N LEU A 113 -14.11 1.96 14.25
CA LEU A 113 -12.71 2.10 14.67
C LEU A 113 -12.63 2.69 16.09
N THR A 114 -11.56 2.36 16.81
CA THR A 114 -11.19 3.05 18.04
C THR A 114 -10.54 4.39 17.73
N PRO A 115 -10.75 5.43 18.56
CA PRO A 115 -9.98 6.67 18.50
C PRO A 115 -8.48 6.42 18.64
N VAL A 116 -7.69 7.18 17.88
CA VAL A 116 -6.23 7.21 17.91
C VAL A 116 -5.79 8.58 18.40
N GLY A 117 -5.08 8.59 19.52
CA GLY A 117 -4.53 9.79 20.13
C GLY A 117 -3.03 9.96 19.89
N ALA A 118 -2.48 11.06 20.44
CA ALA A 118 -1.05 11.34 20.35
C ALA A 118 -0.15 10.33 21.08
N GLN A 119 -0.69 9.60 22.07
CA GLN A 119 0.03 8.52 22.76
C GLN A 119 0.14 7.28 21.88
N ASP A 120 -0.90 6.99 21.09
CA ASP A 120 -0.89 5.86 20.14
C ASP A 120 -0.04 6.18 18.90
N CYS A 121 -0.05 7.45 18.46
CA CYS A 121 0.63 7.94 17.27
C CYS A 121 1.63 9.08 17.58
N PRO A 122 2.72 8.82 18.32
CA PRO A 122 3.59 9.89 18.79
C PRO A 122 4.42 10.53 17.68
N ALA A 123 4.42 11.86 17.61
CA ALA A 123 5.21 12.63 16.66
C ALA A 123 6.73 12.38 16.80
N ALA A 124 7.20 12.04 18.00
CA ALA A 124 8.60 11.73 18.28
C ALA A 124 9.15 10.54 17.47
N VAL A 125 8.28 9.65 16.98
CA VAL A 125 8.64 8.51 16.11
C VAL A 125 8.06 8.66 14.69
N GLY A 126 7.80 9.91 14.28
CA GLY A 126 7.26 10.22 12.96
C GLY A 126 5.75 10.07 12.81
N GLY A 127 5.01 10.03 13.93
CA GLY A 127 3.55 9.86 13.97
C GLY A 127 2.75 11.14 13.70
N THR A 128 1.68 11.01 12.92
CA THR A 128 0.66 12.03 12.69
C THR A 128 -0.73 11.37 12.71
N VAL A 129 -1.64 11.89 13.52
CA VAL A 129 -3.02 11.40 13.56
C VAL A 129 -3.83 11.99 12.41
N PHE A 130 -4.55 11.14 11.68
CA PHE A 130 -5.49 11.49 10.63
C PHE A 130 -6.91 11.08 11.00
N GLY A 131 -7.85 12.02 10.83
CA GLY A 131 -9.29 11.77 11.02
C GLY A 131 -9.70 11.28 12.41
N GLY A 132 -8.79 11.32 13.39
CA GLY A 132 -9.00 10.85 14.76
C GLY A 132 -8.93 9.34 14.99
N ASN A 133 -8.79 8.52 13.93
CA ASN A 133 -8.83 7.05 14.03
C ASN A 133 -7.71 6.35 13.23
N VAL A 134 -6.88 7.09 12.51
CA VAL A 134 -5.79 6.55 11.69
C VAL A 134 -4.49 7.22 12.11
N CYS A 135 -3.44 6.43 12.30
CA CYS A 135 -2.09 6.93 12.50
C CYS A 135 -1.29 6.79 11.20
N LYS A 136 -0.64 7.87 10.78
CA LYS A 136 0.44 7.84 9.80
C LYS A 136 1.77 7.88 10.54
N GLN A 137 2.69 6.97 10.23
CA GLN A 137 4.07 7.02 10.70
C GLN A 137 5.03 7.02 9.52
N VAL A 138 6.11 7.79 9.63
CA VAL A 138 7.23 7.72 8.68
C VAL A 138 8.52 7.68 9.48
N HIS A 139 9.27 6.61 9.33
CA HIS A 139 10.51 6.44 10.07
C HIS A 139 11.51 5.54 9.34
N ASP A 140 12.72 5.52 9.87
CA ASP A 140 13.76 4.59 9.48
C ASP A 140 13.32 3.13 9.72
N ARG A 141 13.52 2.26 8.72
CA ARG A 141 13.17 0.83 8.78
C ARG A 141 14.37 -0.10 8.97
N GLY A 142 15.52 0.46 9.33
CA GLY A 142 16.76 -0.27 9.48
C GLY A 142 17.61 -0.35 8.21
N LEU A 143 18.48 -1.36 8.20
CA LEU A 143 19.43 -1.60 7.12
C LEU A 143 18.69 -2.03 5.85
N ALA A 144 18.84 -1.26 4.77
CA ALA A 144 18.32 -1.62 3.46
C ALA A 144 19.35 -2.39 2.63
N TRP A 145 20.63 -2.00 2.69
CA TRP A 145 21.70 -2.62 1.94
C TRP A 145 23.08 -2.32 2.55
N LYS A 146 24.05 -3.22 2.36
CA LYS A 146 25.45 -3.10 2.83
C LYS A 146 26.40 -3.71 1.79
N SER A 147 27.51 -3.02 1.49
CA SER A 147 28.70 -3.59 0.82
C SER A 147 29.88 -3.59 1.79
N ASP A 148 31.11 -3.93 1.37
CA ASP A 148 32.28 -3.79 2.25
C ASP A 148 32.48 -2.34 2.72
N ASN A 149 32.31 -1.38 1.81
CA ASN A 149 32.64 0.04 2.06
C ASN A 149 31.42 0.94 2.27
N ASP A 150 30.21 0.50 1.91
CA ASP A 150 29.02 1.34 1.90
C ASP A 150 27.90 0.74 2.75
N VAL A 151 26.97 1.60 3.15
CA VAL A 151 25.74 1.25 3.87
C VAL A 151 24.59 2.13 3.39
N ARG A 152 23.41 1.53 3.22
CA ARG A 152 22.16 2.23 2.97
C ARG A 152 21.15 1.83 4.05
N ARG A 153 20.62 2.82 4.76
CA ARG A 153 19.41 2.66 5.57
C ARG A 153 18.19 2.96 4.71
N GLY A 154 17.08 2.32 5.04
CA GLY A 154 15.80 2.58 4.37
C GLY A 154 14.85 3.31 5.29
N GLU A 155 13.76 3.80 4.71
CA GLU A 155 12.62 4.35 5.43
C GLU A 155 11.33 3.67 4.98
N GLU A 156 10.29 3.78 5.80
CA GLU A 156 8.95 3.31 5.48
C GLU A 156 7.88 4.26 5.96
N LEU A 157 6.75 4.23 5.25
CA LEU A 157 5.50 4.87 5.58
C LEU A 157 4.56 3.79 6.10
N ILE A 158 3.96 4.01 7.26
CA ILE A 158 2.95 3.12 7.86
C ILE A 158 1.65 3.90 8.01
N LEU A 159 0.55 3.26 7.64
CA LEU A 159 -0.80 3.66 8.04
C LEU A 159 -1.40 2.55 8.88
N TRP A 160 -1.94 2.86 10.06
CA TRP A 160 -2.67 1.88 10.86
C TRP A 160 -3.92 2.46 11.51
N SER A 161 -4.91 1.60 11.73
CA SER A 161 -6.09 1.85 12.57
C SER A 161 -6.41 0.62 13.41
N ALA A 162 -7.29 0.76 14.39
CA ALA A 162 -7.76 -0.37 15.19
C ALA A 162 -9.29 -0.48 15.14
N LEU A 163 -9.79 -1.65 14.73
CA LEU A 163 -11.22 -1.98 14.67
C LEU A 163 -11.69 -2.50 16.04
N ALA A 164 -12.75 -1.93 16.61
CA ALA A 164 -13.30 -2.28 17.91
C ALA A 164 -14.36 -3.40 17.80
N ALA A 165 -13.91 -4.64 17.60
CA ALA A 165 -14.76 -5.81 17.41
C ALA A 165 -15.20 -6.43 18.75
N ALA A 166 -16.18 -5.80 19.38
CA ALA A 166 -16.70 -6.17 20.69
C ALA A 166 -15.59 -6.26 21.76
N TRP A 167 -15.13 -7.46 22.11
CA TRP A 167 -14.10 -7.68 23.14
C TRP A 167 -12.66 -7.62 22.57
N TYR A 168 -12.53 -7.80 21.26
CA TYR A 168 -11.27 -7.79 20.54
C TYR A 168 -11.05 -6.45 19.85
N ASN A 169 -9.79 -6.07 19.72
CA ASN A 169 -9.38 -5.01 18.81
C ASN A 169 -8.48 -5.60 17.72
N TYR A 170 -8.74 -5.25 16.46
CA TYR A 170 -7.88 -5.62 15.34
C TYR A 170 -7.08 -4.42 14.86
N VAL A 171 -5.78 -4.41 15.11
CA VAL A 171 -4.86 -3.43 14.55
C VAL A 171 -4.60 -3.80 13.10
N ILE A 172 -5.02 -2.97 12.17
CA ILE A 172 -4.89 -3.16 10.72
C ILE A 172 -3.85 -2.16 10.22
N GLU A 173 -2.78 -2.67 9.60
CA GLU A 173 -1.61 -1.89 9.22
C GLU A 173 -1.24 -2.11 7.75
N TRP A 174 -0.90 -1.01 7.08
CA TRP A 174 -0.34 -0.98 5.73
C TRP A 174 0.99 -0.24 5.73
N THR A 175 2.06 -0.94 5.36
CA THR A 175 3.41 -0.38 5.23
C THR A 175 3.80 -0.23 3.77
N PHE A 176 4.39 0.91 3.42
CA PHE A 176 4.91 1.25 2.11
C PHE A 176 6.36 1.68 2.24
N ARG A 177 7.29 0.87 1.70
CA ARG A 177 8.73 1.08 1.87
C ARG A 177 9.34 1.89 0.75
N ASP A 178 10.44 2.56 1.05
CA ASP A 178 11.25 3.30 0.07
C ASP A 178 11.76 2.44 -1.10
N ASP A 179 11.82 1.11 -0.95
CA ASP A 179 12.23 0.14 -1.96
C ASP A 179 11.08 -0.48 -2.77
N GLY A 180 9.85 0.00 -2.58
CA GLY A 180 8.67 -0.46 -3.33
C GLY A 180 7.91 -1.62 -2.69
N VAL A 181 8.36 -2.14 -1.53
CA VAL A 181 7.64 -3.19 -0.80
C VAL A 181 6.36 -2.63 -0.17
N VAL A 182 5.27 -3.39 -0.30
CA VAL A 182 4.01 -3.18 0.43
C VAL A 182 3.78 -4.34 1.40
N ILE A 183 3.43 -4.04 2.64
CA ILE A 183 3.17 -5.02 3.68
C ILE A 183 1.78 -4.76 4.27
N GLY A 184 0.91 -5.77 4.24
CA GLY A 184 -0.34 -5.78 4.99
C GLY A 184 -0.17 -6.61 6.26
N ARG A 185 -0.55 -6.06 7.42
CA ARG A 185 -0.50 -6.75 8.70
C ARG A 185 -1.82 -6.57 9.44
N VAL A 186 -2.15 -7.58 10.24
CA VAL A 186 -3.26 -7.50 11.18
C VAL A 186 -2.87 -8.21 12.47
N GLY A 187 -3.16 -7.58 13.61
CA GLY A 187 -2.94 -8.13 14.93
C GLY A 187 -4.21 -8.06 15.77
N ALA A 188 -4.60 -9.20 16.36
CA ALA A 188 -5.66 -9.25 17.37
C ALA A 188 -5.09 -8.90 18.75
N THR A 189 -5.79 -8.04 19.50
CA THR A 189 -5.43 -7.61 20.85
C THR A 189 -6.69 -7.37 21.69
N SER A 190 -6.56 -6.70 22.84
CA SER A 190 -7.60 -6.51 23.87
C SER A 190 -7.83 -7.80 24.68
N SER A 191 -9.06 -8.29 24.79
CA SER A 191 -9.44 -9.35 25.73
C SER A 191 -10.21 -10.48 25.05
N ASN A 192 -9.98 -11.70 25.52
CA ASN A 192 -10.84 -12.83 25.17
C ASN A 192 -12.30 -12.60 25.60
N SER A 193 -13.21 -13.40 25.06
CA SER A 193 -14.62 -13.37 25.45
C SER A 193 -14.81 -13.40 26.97
N PRO A 194 -15.52 -12.42 27.58
CA PRO A 194 -15.74 -12.41 29.02
C PRO A 194 -16.58 -13.59 29.51
N SER A 195 -17.47 -14.13 28.67
CA SER A 195 -18.30 -15.29 29.02
C SER A 195 -17.53 -16.60 28.99
N ASP A 196 -16.49 -16.68 28.15
CA ASP A 196 -15.66 -17.88 28.04
C ASP A 196 -14.21 -17.52 27.63
N PRO A 197 -13.40 -17.02 28.58
CA PRO A 197 -12.07 -16.52 28.27
C PRO A 197 -11.06 -17.65 27.98
N TRP A 198 -11.41 -18.90 28.29
CA TRP A 198 -10.54 -20.07 28.17
C TRP A 198 -10.80 -20.86 26.88
N GLU A 199 -11.96 -20.65 26.25
CA GLU A 199 -12.33 -21.35 25.04
C GLU A 199 -11.37 -21.00 23.90
N THR A 200 -10.78 -22.06 23.35
CA THR A 200 -9.79 -21.95 22.27
C THR A 200 -10.49 -21.49 21.00
N HIS A 201 -9.90 -20.54 20.29
CA HIS A 201 -10.42 -20.01 19.04
C HIS A 201 -9.27 -19.48 18.17
N MET A 202 -9.58 -19.10 16.93
CA MET A 202 -8.61 -18.55 15.98
C MET A 202 -9.15 -17.25 15.40
N HIS A 203 -8.27 -16.32 15.04
CA HIS A 203 -8.62 -15.14 14.25
C HIS A 203 -8.06 -15.30 12.84
N ASN A 204 -8.94 -15.42 11.84
CA ASN A 204 -8.56 -15.69 10.46
C ASN A 204 -8.89 -14.48 9.59
N PRO A 205 -7.97 -13.51 9.46
CA PRO A 205 -8.13 -12.39 8.55
C PRO A 205 -8.01 -12.84 7.09
N ILE A 206 -8.92 -12.35 6.25
CA ILE A 206 -8.98 -12.64 4.83
C ILE A 206 -8.78 -11.32 4.08
N TRP A 207 -7.83 -11.29 3.15
CA TRP A 207 -7.47 -10.11 2.40
C TRP A 207 -8.11 -10.10 1.01
N ARG A 208 -8.63 -8.93 0.59
CA ARG A 208 -8.92 -8.62 -0.80
C ARG A 208 -7.85 -7.68 -1.31
N LEU A 209 -7.08 -8.12 -2.32
CA LEU A 209 -6.03 -7.35 -2.97
C LEU A 209 -6.33 -7.25 -4.46
N ASP A 210 -6.64 -6.04 -4.91
CA ASP A 210 -6.85 -5.69 -6.31
C ASP A 210 -5.56 -5.05 -6.83
N VAL A 211 -4.65 -5.92 -7.25
CA VAL A 211 -3.30 -5.54 -7.70
C VAL A 211 -3.33 -5.25 -9.19
N ASP A 212 -2.86 -4.07 -9.55
CA ASP A 212 -2.61 -3.66 -10.92
C ASP A 212 -1.11 -3.41 -11.07
N LEU A 213 -0.43 -4.07 -12.00
CA LEU A 213 0.99 -3.87 -12.26
C LEU A 213 1.18 -3.08 -13.56
N ASN A 214 0.74 -1.82 -13.53
CA ASN A 214 0.86 -0.89 -14.66
C ASN A 214 0.04 -1.29 -15.90
N ARG A 215 -1.10 -1.96 -15.72
CA ARG A 215 -1.99 -2.32 -16.81
C ARG A 215 -2.77 -1.10 -17.29
N THR A 216 -2.90 -1.02 -18.60
CA THR A 216 -3.79 -0.11 -19.29
C THR A 216 -5.22 -0.64 -19.12
N ILE A 217 -6.17 0.19 -18.66
CA ILE A 217 -7.59 -0.13 -18.78
C ILE A 217 -7.90 -0.27 -20.29
N PRO A 218 -8.53 -1.37 -20.76
CA PRO A 218 -8.98 -1.48 -22.16
C PRO A 218 -9.99 -0.39 -22.54
#